data_AF-A0A1V1T6Q1-F1
#
_entry.id   AF-A0A1V1T6Q1-F1
#
_cell.length_a   1.000
_cell.length_b   1.000
_cell.length_c   1.000
_cell.angle_alpha   90.00
_cell.angle_beta   90.00
_cell.angle_gamma   90.00
#
_symmetry.space_group_name_H-M   'P 1'
#
loop_
_entity.id
_entity.type
_entity.pdbx_description
1 polymer ?
#
loop_
_entity_poly.entity_id
_entity_poly.type
_entity_poly.pdbx_seq_one_letter_code
_entity_poly.pdbx_strand_id
1 'polypeptide(L)'
;MVSGVGYLHENPGIERILLREGTYPITEEELSQVMDFALTAGAQGEPDEAHILTYIESPGCKTLKAKGFDVNNLPILDPWSAILAKALAAEKSKMVEDHGGIQGRLSDSIATWAKELPDMIPNIFLAQSDAKSFRDAVLRTVGQQFSNLALTALDQVEDQKSFAEFGVDSMIASEFRIWLWTILKIEVAFPDLLSVTQSLVSLATTVEAQLTRMSPVLSGCP
;
A
#
# COMPACT_ATOMS: atom_id res chain seq x y z
N MET A 1 -0.47 16.05 22.98
CA MET A 1 0.18 17.37 23.12
C MET A 1 0.00 18.13 21.82
N VAL A 2 -0.16 19.45 21.87
CA VAL A 2 -0.40 20.29 20.69
C VAL A 2 0.90 20.99 20.29
N SER A 3 1.31 20.89 19.03
CA SER A 3 2.44 21.62 18.45
C SER A 3 2.05 23.03 18.05
N GLY A 4 3.01 23.96 18.06
CA GLY A 4 2.78 25.36 17.71
C GLY A 4 2.21 26.23 18.83
N VAL A 5 1.73 25.64 19.93
CA VAL A 5 1.19 26.38 21.08
C VAL A 5 1.73 25.89 22.43
N GLY A 6 1.75 26.79 23.41
CA GLY A 6 2.07 26.49 24.80
C GLY A 6 3.50 25.96 25.01
N TYR A 7 3.64 25.05 25.99
CA TYR A 7 4.94 24.60 26.48
C TYR A 7 5.80 23.90 25.43
N LEU A 8 5.18 23.18 24.48
CA LEU A 8 5.90 22.47 23.44
C LEU A 8 6.55 23.44 22.45
N HIS A 9 5.87 24.54 22.12
CA HIS A 9 6.39 25.59 21.24
C HIS A 9 7.61 26.29 21.84
N GLU A 10 7.58 26.54 23.15
CA GLU A 10 8.69 27.17 23.88
C GLU A 10 9.88 26.23 24.08
N ASN A 11 9.68 24.90 23.99
CA ASN A 11 10.69 23.88 24.29
C ASN A 11 10.88 22.87 23.13
N PRO A 12 11.50 23.28 22.01
CA PRO A 12 11.68 22.41 20.83
C PRO A 12 12.60 21.20 21.08
N GLY A 13 13.34 21.18 22.20
CA GLY A 13 14.10 20.01 22.64
C GLY A 13 13.18 18.87 23.10
N ILE A 14 12.07 19.20 23.76
CA ILE A 14 11.11 18.21 24.26
C ILE A 14 10.32 17.59 23.10
N GLU A 15 9.95 18.40 22.11
CA GLU A 15 9.31 17.90 20.88
C GLU A 15 10.16 16.82 20.19
N ARG A 16 11.46 17.08 20.03
CA ARG A 16 12.38 16.09 19.47
C ARG A 16 12.49 14.81 20.29
N ILE A 17 12.44 14.92 21.62
CA ILE A 17 12.44 13.73 22.50
C ILE A 17 11.14 12.94 22.29
N LEU A 18 9.99 13.61 22.29
CA LEU A 18 8.69 12.96 22.09
C LEU A 18 8.59 12.25 20.73
N LEU A 19 9.07 12.90 19.66
CA LEU A 19 9.14 12.30 18.33
C LEU A 19 10.04 11.06 18.32
N ARG A 20 11.16 11.08 19.05
CA ARG A 20 12.06 9.93 19.16
C ARG A 20 11.40 8.76 19.91
N GLU A 21 10.55 9.04 20.88
CA GLU A 21 9.75 8.06 21.62
C GLU A 21 8.47 7.66 20.85
N GLY A 22 8.28 8.12 19.61
CA GLY A 22 7.13 7.77 18.77
C GLY A 22 5.84 8.50 19.13
N THR A 23 5.90 9.53 19.99
CA THR A 23 4.75 10.38 20.33
C THR A 23 4.71 11.58 19.40
N TYR A 24 3.71 11.63 18.52
CA TYR A 24 3.51 12.73 17.57
C TYR A 24 2.54 13.77 18.14
N PRO A 25 2.90 15.07 18.15
CA PRO A 25 2.02 16.14 18.62
C PRO A 25 1.04 16.61 17.54
N ILE A 26 -0.22 16.90 17.91
CA ILE A 26 -1.25 17.42 16.98
C ILE A 26 -0.97 18.89 16.72
N THR A 27 -1.13 19.33 15.48
CA THR A 27 -1.12 20.77 15.21
C THR A 27 -2.38 21.43 15.77
N GLU A 28 -2.33 22.75 15.96
CA GLU A 28 -3.50 23.54 16.36
C GLU A 28 -4.67 23.37 15.38
N GLU A 29 -4.38 23.35 14.08
CA GLU A 29 -5.37 23.13 13.02
C GLU A 29 -6.06 21.77 13.16
N GLU A 30 -5.27 20.69 13.35
CA GLU A 30 -5.81 19.34 13.55
C GLU A 30 -6.66 19.25 14.83
N LEU A 31 -6.23 19.92 15.91
CA LEU A 31 -7.03 19.99 17.13
C LEU A 31 -8.36 20.71 16.90
N SER A 32 -8.35 21.84 16.19
CA SER A 32 -9.58 22.57 15.85
C SER A 32 -10.52 21.69 15.04
N GLN A 33 -10.00 20.98 14.04
CA GLN A 33 -10.78 20.06 13.22
C GLN A 33 -11.41 18.93 14.06
N VAL A 34 -10.67 18.36 15.02
CA VAL A 34 -11.20 17.34 15.94
C VAL A 34 -12.33 17.91 16.80
N MET A 35 -12.20 19.14 17.29
CA MET A 35 -13.26 19.80 18.05
C MET A 35 -14.51 20.05 17.20
N ASP A 36 -14.35 20.52 15.95
CA ASP A 36 -15.46 20.71 15.03
C ASP A 36 -16.21 19.39 14.76
N PHE A 37 -15.48 18.29 14.58
CA PHE A 37 -16.09 16.97 14.44
C PHE A 37 -16.82 16.53 15.72
N ALA A 38 -16.21 16.73 16.89
CA ALA A 38 -16.84 16.41 18.17
C ALA A 38 -18.15 17.19 18.38
N LEU A 39 -18.16 18.48 18.06
CA LEU A 39 -19.34 19.34 18.20
C LEU A 39 -20.44 19.00 17.20
N THR A 40 -20.06 18.61 15.97
CA THR A 40 -21.03 18.27 14.92
C THR A 40 -21.62 16.86 15.12
N ALA A 41 -20.80 15.88 15.50
CA ALA A 41 -21.23 14.49 15.69
C ALA A 41 -21.86 14.22 17.06
N GLY A 42 -21.39 14.91 18.12
CA GLY A 42 -21.88 14.76 19.49
C GLY A 42 -23.32 15.23 19.72
N ALA A 43 -23.94 15.88 18.74
CA ALA A 43 -25.33 16.33 18.83
C ALA A 43 -26.37 15.18 18.68
N GLN A 44 -25.96 13.98 18.25
CA GLN A 44 -26.86 12.89 17.86
C GLN A 44 -26.69 11.59 18.68
N GLY A 45 -25.66 11.46 19.52
CA GLY A 45 -25.35 10.22 20.26
C GLY A 45 -25.23 10.41 21.78
N GLU A 46 -25.27 9.31 22.55
CA GLU A 46 -24.98 9.37 23.98
C GLU A 46 -23.50 9.71 24.22
N PRO A 47 -23.19 10.62 25.16
CA PRO A 47 -21.83 11.11 25.39
C PRO A 47 -20.85 10.01 25.81
N ASP A 48 -21.34 8.93 26.44
CA ASP A 48 -20.52 7.81 26.89
C ASP A 48 -20.05 6.89 25.74
N GLU A 49 -20.66 7.00 24.56
CA GLU A 49 -20.31 6.21 23.36
C GLU A 49 -19.51 7.01 22.32
N ALA A 50 -19.35 8.32 22.51
CA ALA A 50 -18.69 9.20 21.56
C ALA A 50 -17.16 9.21 21.77
N HIS A 51 -16.45 8.37 21.03
CA HIS A 51 -14.98 8.35 20.98
C HIS A 51 -14.45 8.80 19.61
N ILE A 52 -13.50 9.73 19.63
CA ILE A 52 -12.73 10.11 18.44
C ILE A 52 -11.32 9.53 18.59
N LEU A 53 -10.98 8.60 17.71
CA LEU A 53 -9.63 8.08 17.60
C LEU A 53 -8.85 8.93 16.60
N THR A 54 -7.87 9.68 17.11
CA THR A 54 -6.89 10.41 16.29
C THR A 54 -5.63 9.55 16.11
N TYR A 55 -4.81 9.85 15.09
CA TYR A 55 -3.48 9.22 14.88
C TYR A 55 -3.46 7.74 14.53
N ILE A 56 -4.51 7.23 13.87
CA ILE A 56 -4.40 5.89 13.27
C ILE A 56 -3.54 5.95 12.00
N GLU A 57 -3.41 7.12 11.39
CA GLU A 57 -2.48 7.40 10.31
C GLU A 57 -1.08 7.79 10.83
N SER A 58 -0.05 7.09 10.34
CA SER A 58 1.32 7.51 10.59
C SER A 58 1.68 8.73 9.72
N PRO A 59 2.25 9.81 10.28
CA PRO A 59 2.78 10.94 9.50
C PRO A 59 3.80 10.52 8.43
N GLY A 60 4.52 9.42 8.70
CA GLY A 60 5.42 8.79 7.74
C GLY A 60 4.71 8.34 6.46
N CYS A 61 3.47 7.83 6.57
CA CYS A 61 2.71 7.39 5.41
C CYS A 61 2.44 8.52 4.42
N LYS A 62 2.06 9.71 4.91
CA LYS A 62 1.83 10.90 4.06
C LYS A 62 3.13 11.34 3.37
N THR A 63 4.23 11.36 4.10
CA THR A 63 5.55 11.74 3.56
C THR A 63 6.03 10.76 2.48
N LEU A 64 5.84 9.46 2.70
CA LEU A 64 6.20 8.43 1.73
C LEU A 64 5.29 8.49 0.49
N LYS A 65 4.00 8.74 0.67
CA LYS A 65 3.06 8.98 -0.43
C LYS A 65 3.41 10.20 -1.27
N ALA A 66 3.82 11.31 -0.63
CA ALA A 66 4.30 12.49 -1.34
C ALA A 66 5.56 12.21 -2.18
N LYS A 67 6.37 11.23 -1.79
CA LYS A 67 7.53 10.73 -2.57
C LYS A 67 7.14 9.74 -3.68
N GLY A 68 5.85 9.44 -3.86
CA GLY A 68 5.34 8.52 -4.87
C GLY A 68 5.23 7.06 -4.43
N PHE A 69 5.53 6.74 -3.17
CA PHE A 69 5.39 5.36 -2.65
C PHE A 69 3.96 5.09 -2.22
N ASP A 70 3.41 3.95 -2.64
CA ASP A 70 2.12 3.51 -2.17
C ASP A 70 2.27 2.70 -0.88
N VAL A 71 1.92 3.32 0.25
CA VAL A 71 2.08 2.73 1.59
C VAL A 71 0.92 1.79 1.87
N ASN A 72 0.97 0.60 1.28
CA ASN A 72 0.00 -0.49 1.45
C ASN A 72 0.44 -1.46 2.55
N ASN A 73 0.58 -0.96 3.78
CA ASN A 73 0.95 -1.77 4.93
C ASN A 73 -0.17 -2.74 5.29
N LEU A 74 0.13 -3.92 5.84
CA LEU A 74 -0.86 -4.93 6.21
C LEU A 74 -2.05 -4.40 7.03
N PRO A 75 -1.89 -3.47 8.00
CA PRO A 75 -3.04 -2.91 8.72
C PRO A 75 -4.02 -2.13 7.83
N ILE A 76 -3.58 -1.55 6.71
CA ILE A 76 -4.44 -0.80 5.77
C ILE A 76 -5.25 -1.73 4.86
N LEU A 77 -4.83 -2.99 4.75
CA LEU A 77 -5.54 -4.02 4.00
C LEU A 77 -6.61 -4.71 4.84
N ASP A 78 -6.66 -4.42 6.14
CA ASP A 78 -7.68 -4.95 7.04
C ASP A 78 -9.07 -4.36 6.73
N PRO A 79 -10.14 -5.17 6.68
CA PRO A 79 -11.48 -4.65 6.44
C PRO A 79 -11.92 -3.56 7.42
N TRP A 80 -11.40 -3.54 8.65
CA TRP A 80 -11.74 -2.56 9.68
C TRP A 80 -11.06 -1.21 9.41
N SER A 81 -9.95 -1.20 8.68
CA SER A 81 -9.30 0.04 8.24
C SER A 81 -9.81 0.51 6.87
N ALA A 82 -10.81 -0.15 6.27
CA ALA A 82 -11.35 0.21 4.96
C ALA A 82 -11.85 1.66 4.88
N ILE A 83 -12.36 2.22 5.98
CA ILE A 83 -12.77 3.62 6.06
C ILE A 83 -11.54 4.54 5.91
N LEU A 84 -10.45 4.23 6.61
CA LEU A 84 -9.19 4.98 6.52
C LEU A 84 -8.57 4.85 5.13
N ALA A 85 -8.57 3.64 4.56
CA ALA A 85 -8.09 3.40 3.20
C ALA A 85 -8.86 4.23 2.17
N LYS A 86 -10.19 4.30 2.29
CA LYS A 86 -11.05 5.13 1.43
C LYS A 86 -10.80 6.63 1.61
N ALA A 87 -10.65 7.09 2.86
CA ALA A 87 -10.34 8.49 3.15
C ALA A 87 -9.00 8.91 2.51
N LEU A 88 -7.98 8.07 2.64
CA LEU A 88 -6.67 8.29 2.02
C LEU A 88 -6.72 8.24 0.49
N ALA A 89 -7.55 7.37 -0.10
CA ALA A 89 -7.75 7.33 -1.55
C ALA A 89 -8.47 8.60 -2.08
N ALA A 90 -9.44 9.12 -1.32
CA ALA A 90 -10.14 10.36 -1.66
C ALA A 90 -9.24 11.61 -1.55
N GLU A 91 -8.24 11.59 -0.66
CA GLU A 91 -7.22 12.64 -0.59
C GLU A 91 -6.33 12.62 -1.84
N LYS A 92 -5.94 11.43 -2.32
CA LYS A 92 -5.16 11.27 -3.56
C LYS A 92 -5.89 11.86 -4.77
N SER A 93 -7.20 11.63 -4.92
CA SER A 93 -7.95 12.19 -6.04
C SER A 93 -7.98 13.73 -6.02
N LYS A 94 -8.02 14.35 -4.83
CA LYS A 94 -7.96 15.81 -4.70
C LYS A 94 -6.59 16.39 -5.10
N MET A 95 -5.49 15.68 -4.83
CA MET A 95 -4.15 16.12 -5.24
C MET A 95 -3.91 15.97 -6.74
N VAL A 96 -4.52 14.97 -7.40
CA VAL A 96 -4.36 14.73 -8.84
C VAL A 96 -5.16 15.74 -9.68
N GLU A 97 -6.20 16.39 -9.13
CA GLU A 97 -6.95 17.43 -9.84
C GLU A 97 -6.14 18.71 -10.14
N ASP A 98 -4.98 18.91 -9.50
CA ASP A 98 -4.10 20.08 -9.73
C ASP A 98 -2.99 19.81 -10.78
N HIS A 99 -2.82 18.57 -11.24
CA HIS A 99 -1.93 18.21 -12.35
C HIS A 99 -2.76 17.51 -13.44
N GLY A 100 -3.19 18.30 -14.42
CA GLY A 100 -4.10 17.88 -15.46
C GLY A 100 -3.72 16.57 -16.18
N GLY A 101 -4.73 15.71 -16.34
CA GLY A 101 -4.75 14.52 -17.20
C GLY A 101 -3.90 13.39 -16.61
N ILE A 102 -4.45 12.26 -16.18
CA ILE A 102 -5.13 11.26 -17.01
C ILE A 102 -5.95 10.40 -16.04
N GLN A 103 -7.21 10.77 -15.77
CA GLN A 103 -8.12 9.88 -15.05
C GLN A 103 -9.46 9.85 -15.78
N GLY A 104 -9.46 9.08 -16.85
CA GLY A 104 -10.60 8.94 -17.75
C GLY A 104 -10.32 7.86 -18.78
N ARG A 105 -10.02 6.64 -18.32
CA ARG A 105 -9.97 5.47 -19.20
C ARG A 105 -10.44 4.22 -18.48
N LEU A 106 -11.64 4.30 -17.90
CA LEU A 106 -12.44 3.12 -17.60
C LEU A 106 -13.22 2.75 -18.87
N SER A 107 -13.18 1.46 -19.22
CA SER A 107 -13.84 0.77 -20.34
C SER A 107 -13.30 0.99 -21.75
N ASP A 108 -12.54 0.00 -22.25
CA ASP A 108 -13.10 -0.94 -23.26
C ASP A 108 -12.08 -1.98 -23.79
N SER A 109 -10.82 -1.93 -23.36
CA SER A 109 -9.82 -2.90 -23.79
C SER A 109 -9.26 -3.67 -22.59
N ILE A 110 -10.09 -4.48 -21.95
CA ILE A 110 -9.59 -5.54 -21.05
C ILE A 110 -8.66 -6.42 -21.89
N ALA A 111 -7.38 -6.45 -21.53
CA ALA A 111 -6.37 -7.22 -22.24
C ALA A 111 -6.83 -8.67 -22.41
N THR A 112 -6.53 -9.28 -23.55
CA THR A 112 -7.03 -10.62 -23.91
C THR A 112 -6.68 -11.68 -22.86
N TRP A 113 -5.50 -11.56 -22.24
CA TRP A 113 -5.06 -12.45 -21.17
C TRP A 113 -5.91 -12.37 -19.89
N ALA A 114 -6.57 -11.25 -19.63
CA ALA A 114 -7.38 -11.07 -18.43
C ALA A 114 -8.75 -11.78 -18.51
N LYS A 115 -9.20 -12.14 -19.72
CA LYS A 115 -10.46 -12.87 -19.94
C LYS A 115 -10.37 -14.35 -19.54
N GLU A 116 -9.17 -14.89 -19.42
CA GLU A 116 -8.91 -16.31 -19.15
C GLU A 116 -8.68 -16.62 -17.66
N LEU A 117 -8.78 -15.60 -16.81
CA LEU A 117 -8.51 -15.68 -15.37
C LEU A 117 -9.82 -15.58 -14.55
N PRO A 118 -9.91 -16.22 -13.37
CA PRO A 118 -11.05 -16.10 -12.47
C PRO A 118 -11.30 -14.65 -12.04
N ASP A 119 -12.56 -14.25 -11.86
CA ASP A 119 -13.01 -12.86 -11.61
C ASP A 119 -12.24 -12.08 -10.51
N MET A 120 -11.64 -12.79 -9.54
CA MET A 120 -10.83 -12.17 -8.48
C MET A 120 -9.49 -11.65 -8.97
N ILE A 121 -8.86 -12.30 -9.94
CA ILE A 121 -7.50 -12.01 -10.42
C ILE A 121 -7.45 -10.72 -11.27
N PRO A 122 -8.36 -10.48 -12.24
CA PRO A 122 -8.37 -9.25 -13.03
C PRO A 122 -8.42 -7.98 -12.18
N ASN A 123 -9.13 -7.99 -11.05
CA ASN A 123 -9.27 -6.84 -10.16
C ASN A 123 -7.93 -6.37 -9.57
N ILE A 124 -7.04 -7.31 -9.24
CA ILE A 124 -5.72 -7.02 -8.67
C ILE A 124 -4.82 -6.38 -9.73
N PHE A 125 -5.01 -6.77 -10.99
CA PHE A 125 -4.19 -6.31 -12.12
C PHE A 125 -4.84 -5.19 -12.95
N LEU A 126 -5.93 -4.57 -12.49
CA LEU A 126 -6.62 -3.50 -13.25
C LEU A 126 -5.70 -2.34 -13.60
N ALA A 127 -4.80 -1.98 -12.69
CA ALA A 127 -3.79 -0.93 -12.89
C ALA A 127 -2.76 -1.30 -13.98
N GLN A 128 -2.67 -2.58 -14.35
CA GLN A 128 -1.75 -3.13 -15.36
C GLN A 128 -2.50 -3.64 -16.60
N SER A 129 -3.71 -3.13 -16.86
CA SER A 129 -4.54 -3.53 -18.01
C SER A 129 -3.92 -3.22 -19.38
N ASP A 130 -2.88 -2.37 -19.43
CA ASP A 130 -2.08 -2.05 -20.61
C ASP A 130 -0.93 -3.05 -20.87
N ALA A 131 -0.70 -4.02 -19.99
CA ALA A 131 0.39 -4.97 -20.11
C ALA A 131 0.22 -5.90 -21.33
N LYS A 132 1.33 -6.14 -22.03
CA LYS A 132 1.39 -6.94 -23.27
C LYS A 132 1.10 -8.42 -23.04
N SER A 133 1.42 -8.93 -21.85
CA SER A 133 1.20 -10.32 -21.46
C SER A 133 0.79 -10.41 -19.99
N PHE A 134 0.22 -11.54 -19.59
CA PHE A 134 -0.08 -11.81 -18.18
C PHE A 134 1.18 -11.80 -17.32
N ARG A 135 2.26 -12.42 -17.79
CA ARG A 135 3.58 -12.37 -17.14
C ARG A 135 4.06 -10.94 -16.90
N ASP A 136 3.93 -10.06 -17.89
CA ASP A 136 4.32 -8.65 -17.74
C ASP A 136 3.44 -7.94 -16.70
N ALA A 137 2.13 -8.23 -16.66
CA ALA A 137 1.23 -7.69 -15.65
C ALA A 137 1.62 -8.15 -14.23
N VAL A 138 1.94 -9.43 -14.07
CA VAL A 138 2.42 -10.01 -12.81
C VAL A 138 3.74 -9.37 -12.40
N LEU A 139 4.72 -9.28 -13.32
CA LEU A 139 6.02 -8.70 -13.04
C LEU A 139 5.91 -7.24 -12.61
N ARG A 140 5.12 -6.42 -13.32
CA ARG A 140 4.90 -5.01 -12.93
C ARG A 140 4.24 -4.88 -11.57
N THR A 141 3.30 -5.76 -11.24
CA THR A 141 2.59 -5.70 -9.95
C THR A 141 3.49 -6.12 -8.79
N VAL A 142 4.20 -7.23 -8.95
CA VAL A 142 5.17 -7.73 -7.95
C VAL A 142 6.32 -6.73 -7.80
N GLY A 143 6.81 -6.15 -8.90
CA GLY A 143 7.85 -5.11 -8.90
C GLY A 143 7.40 -3.81 -8.24
N GLN A 144 6.17 -3.36 -8.51
CA GLN A 144 5.59 -2.19 -7.85
C GLN A 144 5.46 -2.41 -6.34
N GLN A 145 4.98 -3.59 -5.91
CA GLN A 145 4.90 -3.91 -4.50
C GLN A 145 6.29 -3.95 -3.85
N PHE A 146 7.26 -4.57 -4.51
CA PHE A 146 8.63 -4.63 -4.03
C PHE A 146 9.26 -3.24 -3.90
N SER A 147 9.08 -2.38 -4.91
CA SER A 147 9.51 -0.98 -4.92
C SER A 147 8.96 -0.22 -3.71
N ASN A 148 7.67 -0.37 -3.42
CA ASN A 148 7.02 0.25 -2.27
C ASN A 148 7.57 -0.27 -0.94
N LEU A 149 7.80 -1.59 -0.83
CA LEU A 149 8.28 -2.20 0.40
C LEU A 149 9.76 -1.87 0.67
N ALA A 150 10.59 -1.87 -0.37
CA ALA A 150 12.01 -1.56 -0.29
C ALA A 150 12.30 -0.04 -0.30
N LEU A 151 11.25 0.80 -0.39
CA LEU A 151 11.37 2.26 -0.53
C LEU A 151 12.36 2.68 -1.62
N THR A 152 12.41 1.90 -2.69
CA THR A 152 13.29 2.09 -3.84
C THR A 152 12.43 2.47 -5.02
N ALA A 153 12.74 3.56 -5.71
CA ALA A 153 11.93 4.02 -6.84
C ALA A 153 11.85 2.93 -7.92
N LEU A 154 10.68 2.78 -8.55
CA LEU A 154 10.41 1.64 -9.46
C LEU A 154 11.39 1.57 -10.63
N ASP A 155 11.89 2.72 -11.11
CA ASP A 155 12.90 2.84 -12.16
C ASP A 155 14.29 2.34 -11.75
N GLN A 156 14.57 2.28 -10.44
CA GLN A 156 15.83 1.76 -9.88
C GLN A 156 15.75 0.28 -9.53
N VAL A 157 14.56 -0.32 -9.65
CA VAL A 157 14.35 -1.74 -9.40
C VAL A 157 14.70 -2.52 -10.67
N GLU A 158 15.88 -3.12 -10.68
CA GLU A 158 16.33 -4.01 -11.75
C GLU A 158 15.68 -5.40 -11.64
N ASP A 159 14.90 -5.80 -12.65
CA ASP A 159 14.10 -7.04 -12.62
C ASP A 159 14.93 -8.33 -12.43
N GLN A 160 16.16 -8.35 -12.93
CA GLN A 160 17.04 -9.53 -12.88
C GLN A 160 17.95 -9.57 -11.67
N LYS A 161 18.10 -8.44 -10.97
CA LYS A 161 18.94 -8.37 -9.78
C LYS A 161 18.29 -9.16 -8.64
N SER A 162 19.11 -9.82 -7.84
CA SER A 162 18.60 -10.68 -6.78
C SER A 162 18.10 -9.86 -5.58
N PHE A 163 17.14 -10.38 -4.84
CA PHE A 163 16.63 -9.74 -3.62
C PHE A 163 17.73 -9.51 -2.57
N ALA A 164 18.68 -10.46 -2.46
CA ALA A 164 19.82 -10.31 -1.56
C ALA A 164 20.70 -9.08 -1.91
N GLU A 165 20.87 -8.76 -3.20
CA GLU A 165 21.65 -7.60 -3.65
C GLU A 165 20.91 -6.26 -3.46
N PHE A 166 19.59 -6.29 -3.26
CA PHE A 166 18.82 -5.12 -2.80
C PHE A 166 18.86 -4.95 -1.27
N GLY A 167 19.53 -5.85 -0.54
CA GLY A 167 19.58 -5.81 0.92
C GLY A 167 18.27 -6.22 1.57
N VAL A 168 17.47 -7.09 0.91
CA VAL A 168 16.26 -7.65 1.50
C VAL A 168 16.64 -8.43 2.75
N ASP A 169 16.14 -7.97 3.89
CA ASP A 169 16.32 -8.61 5.19
C ASP A 169 15.11 -9.49 5.54
N SER A 170 15.19 -10.13 6.71
CA SER A 170 14.12 -10.99 7.21
C SER A 170 12.80 -10.25 7.39
N MET A 171 12.81 -8.96 7.68
CA MET A 171 11.61 -8.15 7.90
C MET A 171 10.91 -7.87 6.58
N ILE A 172 11.65 -7.36 5.58
CA ILE A 172 11.14 -7.11 4.23
C ILE A 172 10.67 -8.42 3.59
N ALA A 173 11.43 -9.50 3.71
CA ALA A 173 11.02 -10.80 3.18
C ALA A 173 9.73 -11.32 3.83
N SER A 174 9.54 -11.10 5.13
CA SER A 174 8.32 -11.52 5.83
C SER A 174 7.11 -10.73 5.36
N GLU A 175 7.21 -9.40 5.31
CA GLU A 175 6.13 -8.53 4.82
C GLU A 175 5.77 -8.86 3.37
N PHE A 176 6.78 -9.08 2.52
CA PHE A 176 6.54 -9.42 1.11
C PHE A 176 5.83 -10.76 0.96
N ARG A 177 6.24 -11.77 1.74
CA ARG A 177 5.58 -13.08 1.80
C ARG A 177 4.12 -12.96 2.27
N ILE A 178 3.87 -12.17 3.32
CA ILE A 178 2.50 -11.97 3.82
C ILE A 178 1.64 -11.29 2.77
N TRP A 179 2.18 -10.31 2.03
CA TRP A 179 1.45 -9.67 0.93
C TRP A 179 1.11 -10.66 -0.19
N LEU A 180 2.07 -11.49 -0.63
CA LEU A 180 1.86 -12.52 -1.66
C LEU A 180 0.72 -13.47 -1.27
N TRP A 181 0.66 -13.88 0.01
CA TRP A 181 -0.43 -14.71 0.51
C TRP A 181 -1.74 -13.93 0.65
N THR A 182 -1.71 -12.72 1.19
CA THR A 182 -2.91 -11.96 1.51
C THR A 182 -3.65 -11.53 0.25
N ILE A 183 -2.91 -11.02 -0.75
CA ILE A 183 -3.45 -10.49 -1.99
C ILE A 183 -3.58 -11.56 -3.08
N LEU A 184 -2.50 -12.32 -3.34
CA LEU A 184 -2.48 -13.27 -4.46
C LEU A 184 -2.83 -14.71 -4.05
N LYS A 185 -2.97 -14.99 -2.75
CA LYS A 185 -3.19 -16.36 -2.21
C LYS A 185 -2.10 -17.35 -2.63
N ILE A 186 -0.88 -16.82 -2.82
CA ILE A 186 0.30 -17.59 -3.23
C ILE A 186 1.23 -17.74 -2.04
N GLU A 187 1.65 -18.98 -1.81
CA GLU A 187 2.68 -19.28 -0.82
C GLU A 187 4.05 -19.35 -1.49
N VAL A 188 4.99 -18.59 -0.95
CA VAL A 188 6.42 -18.61 -1.31
C VAL A 188 7.20 -18.96 -0.06
N ALA A 189 8.20 -19.84 -0.18
CA ALA A 189 9.03 -20.21 0.96
C ALA A 189 9.88 -19.02 1.40
N PHE A 190 10.06 -18.85 2.70
CA PHE A 190 10.86 -17.75 3.24
C PHE A 190 12.34 -17.78 2.80
N PRO A 191 13.03 -18.95 2.78
CA PRO A 191 14.42 -19.02 2.30
C PRO A 191 14.58 -18.61 0.84
N ASP A 192 13.55 -18.84 0.02
CA ASP A 192 13.55 -18.50 -1.40
C ASP A 192 13.63 -16.97 -1.59
N LEU A 193 12.88 -16.20 -0.78
CA LEU A 193 12.91 -14.73 -0.82
C LEU A 193 14.24 -14.12 -0.35
N LEU A 194 15.00 -14.84 0.46
CA LEU A 194 16.34 -14.44 0.93
C LEU A 194 17.47 -15.01 0.06
N SER A 195 17.14 -15.82 -0.94
CA SER A 195 18.14 -16.46 -1.79
C SER A 195 18.81 -15.44 -2.71
N VAL A 196 20.12 -15.62 -2.91
CA VAL A 196 20.93 -14.85 -3.88
C VAL A 196 20.52 -15.16 -5.33
N THR A 197 19.79 -16.25 -5.56
CA THR A 197 19.35 -16.63 -6.91
C THR A 197 17.98 -16.08 -7.27
N GLN A 198 17.25 -15.52 -6.29
CA GLN A 198 15.88 -15.12 -6.51
C GLN A 198 15.78 -13.65 -6.90
N SER A 199 15.25 -13.41 -8.10
CA SER A 199 14.98 -12.09 -8.68
C SER A 199 13.48 -11.88 -8.92
N LEU A 200 13.09 -10.65 -9.25
CA LEU A 200 11.70 -10.32 -9.59
C LEU A 200 11.20 -11.14 -10.78
N VAL A 201 12.02 -11.34 -11.81
CA VAL A 201 11.65 -12.20 -12.96
C VAL A 201 11.35 -13.63 -12.52
N SER A 202 12.22 -14.20 -11.69
CA SER A 202 12.05 -15.59 -11.23
C SER A 202 10.80 -15.73 -10.36
N LEU A 203 10.54 -14.76 -9.48
CA LEU A 203 9.37 -14.75 -8.61
C LEU A 203 8.08 -14.56 -9.43
N ALA A 204 8.07 -13.63 -10.38
CA ALA A 204 6.93 -13.38 -11.26
C ALA A 204 6.57 -14.63 -12.08
N THR A 205 7.58 -15.39 -12.52
CA THR A 205 7.36 -16.66 -13.24
C THR A 205 6.72 -17.72 -12.34
N THR A 206 7.17 -17.83 -11.09
CA THR A 206 6.57 -18.73 -10.10
C THR A 206 5.13 -18.33 -9.77
N VAL A 207 4.88 -17.03 -9.58
CA VAL A 207 3.56 -16.46 -9.30
C VAL A 207 2.61 -16.71 -10.47
N GLU A 208 3.02 -16.43 -11.70
CA GLU A 208 2.24 -16.70 -12.92
C GLU A 208 1.86 -18.18 -13.02
N ALA A 209 2.83 -19.08 -12.82
CA ALA A 209 2.59 -20.52 -12.89
C ALA A 209 1.59 -21.00 -11.82
N GLN A 210 1.64 -20.45 -10.61
CA GLN A 210 0.68 -20.79 -9.54
C GLN A 210 -0.70 -20.21 -9.82
N LEU A 211 -0.81 -18.94 -10.24
CA LEU A 211 -2.10 -18.32 -10.58
C LEU A 211 -2.79 -19.05 -11.74
N THR A 212 -2.02 -19.48 -12.74
CA THR A 212 -2.55 -20.26 -13.87
C THR A 212 -3.08 -21.63 -13.42
N ARG A 213 -2.39 -22.31 -12.49
CA ARG A 213 -2.84 -23.58 -11.92
C ARG A 213 -4.09 -23.43 -11.05
N MET A 214 -4.26 -22.29 -10.40
CA MET A 214 -5.44 -21.98 -9.60
C MET A 214 -6.68 -21.66 -10.48
N SER A 215 -6.47 -21.35 -11.76
CA SER A 215 -7.56 -21.20 -12.73
C SER A 215 -7.93 -22.55 -13.35
N PRO A 216 -9.13 -23.12 -13.06
CA PRO A 216 -9.58 -24.37 -13.67
C PRO A 216 -9.83 -24.25 -15.19
N VAL A 217 -9.76 -23.04 -15.76
CA VAL A 217 -10.00 -22.77 -17.19
C VAL A 217 -8.74 -22.97 -18.04
N LEU A 218 -7.54 -22.87 -17.43
CA LEU A 218 -6.26 -22.98 -18.14
C LEU A 218 -5.52 -24.31 -17.89
N SER A 219 -5.96 -25.10 -16.90
CA SER A 219 -5.53 -26.49 -16.76
C SER A 219 -6.23 -27.35 -17.81
N GLY A 220 -5.75 -27.30 -19.06
CA GLY A 220 -6.16 -28.24 -20.10
C GLY A 220 -5.87 -29.68 -19.67
N CYS A 221 -6.83 -30.31 -19.01
CA CYS A 221 -7.00 -31.75 -18.95
C CYS A 221 -8.33 -32.07 -19.67
N PRO A 222 -8.33 -32.99 -20.64
CA PRO A 222 -9.56 -33.47 -21.26
C PRO A 222 -10.50 -34.15 -20.25
#